data_AF-A0A524D5M1-F1
#
_entry.id   AF-A0A524D5M1-F1
#
_cell.length_a   1.000
_cell.length_b   1.000
_cell.length_c   1.000
_cell.angle_alpha   90.00
_cell.angle_beta   90.00
_cell.angle_gamma   90.00
#
_symmetry.space_group_name_H-M   'P 1'
#
loop_
_entity.id
_entity.type
_entity.pdbx_description
1 polymer ?
#
loop_
_entity_poly.entity_id
_entity_poly.type
_entity_poly.pdbx_seq_one_letter_code
_entity_poly.pdbx_strand_id
1 'polypeptide(L)'
;MINQKVARSLPVERKSTRFITLDFARGIAIVVMLFLHIVQRTLDIEALLNTINNQAIINLFALILIPFFGGLAGFFLIISAASNMVSMYKNLRKGKSVGSLVIKQVVGGSLLLVFAMLIEGLIGYQGLIGVFARSLDDPLATEWTVMLWRWNFFETIHTIAWCIIINGCVQGLLSLNGNWKNTKKLIVIYGILAVIVVAL
;
A
#
# COMPACT_ATOMS: atom_id res chain seq x y z
N MET A 1 31.74 51.74 13.67
CA MET A 1 31.13 50.86 14.68
C MET A 1 29.76 50.44 14.19
N ILE A 2 29.63 49.24 13.62
CA ILE A 2 28.36 48.67 13.14
C ILE A 2 28.02 47.46 14.01
N ASN A 3 26.75 47.40 14.38
CA ASN A 3 26.14 46.73 15.51
C ASN A 3 26.20 45.19 15.40
N GLN A 4 27.12 44.54 16.14
CA GLN A 4 27.10 43.10 16.40
C GLN A 4 26.08 42.75 17.50
N LYS A 5 24.79 42.78 17.19
CA LYS A 5 23.77 42.14 18.02
C LYS A 5 22.68 41.57 17.13
N VAL A 6 22.69 40.23 17.01
CA VAL A 6 21.55 39.29 17.13
C VAL A 6 22.00 37.98 16.47
N ALA A 7 22.92 37.28 17.13
CA ALA A 7 23.10 35.85 16.89
C ALA A 7 21.96 35.15 17.65
N ARG A 8 20.79 35.01 17.00
CA ARG A 8 19.74 34.11 17.47
C ARG A 8 20.29 32.69 17.41
N SER A 9 20.51 32.10 18.58
CA SER A 9 20.81 30.68 18.73
C SER A 9 19.71 29.87 18.05
N LEU A 10 20.07 29.19 16.96
CA LEU A 10 19.20 28.21 16.33
C LEU A 10 18.98 27.05 17.32
N PRO A 11 17.74 26.58 17.53
CA PRO A 11 17.49 25.45 18.41
C PRO A 11 18.22 24.21 17.89
N VAL A 12 18.99 23.58 18.77
CA VAL A 12 19.72 22.33 18.51
C VAL A 12 18.71 21.26 18.10
N GLU A 13 18.72 20.90 16.82
CA GLU A 13 17.83 19.90 16.24
C GLU A 13 18.17 18.53 16.83
N ARG A 14 17.29 17.98 17.69
CA ARG A 14 17.49 16.66 18.31
C ARG A 14 17.75 15.59 17.24
N LYS A 15 18.91 14.94 17.37
CA LYS A 15 19.42 13.85 16.52
C LYS A 15 18.36 12.76 16.32
N SER A 16 18.14 12.40 15.06
CA SER A 16 17.04 11.59 14.56
C SER A 16 17.15 10.10 14.91
N THR A 17 16.37 9.62 15.88
CA THR A 17 16.12 8.19 16.13
C THR A 17 14.85 7.67 15.42
N ARG A 18 14.18 8.51 14.61
CA ARG A 18 12.79 8.28 14.15
C ARG A 18 12.63 7.62 12.78
N PHE A 19 13.71 7.32 12.05
CA PHE A 19 13.62 6.89 10.64
C PHE A 19 13.50 5.38 10.45
N ILE A 20 14.19 4.59 11.28
CA ILE A 20 14.06 3.12 11.23
C ILE A 20 12.61 2.72 11.49
N THR A 21 11.92 3.44 12.37
CA THR A 21 10.55 3.14 12.79
C THR A 21 9.51 3.25 11.66
N LEU A 22 9.68 4.16 10.69
CA LEU A 22 8.69 4.37 9.61
C LEU A 22 8.83 3.37 8.46
N ASP A 23 10.05 3.06 8.07
CA ASP A 23 10.30 2.00 7.08
C ASP A 23 9.98 0.62 7.69
N PHE A 24 10.24 0.44 8.99
CA PHE A 24 9.81 -0.73 9.75
C PHE A 24 8.28 -0.85 9.85
N ALA A 25 7.57 0.25 10.12
CA ALA A 25 6.10 0.26 10.13
C ALA A 25 5.50 -0.11 8.76
N ARG A 26 6.10 0.37 7.66
CA ARG A 26 5.71 -0.06 6.31
C ARG A 26 5.97 -1.56 6.10
N GLY A 27 7.13 -2.05 6.53
CA GLY A 27 7.49 -3.47 6.45
C GLY A 27 6.51 -4.35 7.23
N ILE A 28 6.17 -3.99 8.47
CA ILE A 28 5.16 -4.68 9.28
C ILE A 28 3.81 -4.66 8.58
N ALA A 29 3.39 -3.52 8.03
CA ALA A 29 2.10 -3.43 7.34
C ALA A 29 2.02 -4.41 6.15
N ILE A 30 3.11 -4.57 5.40
CA ILE A 30 3.19 -5.56 4.31
C ILE A 30 3.09 -6.98 4.86
N VAL A 31 3.83 -7.31 5.93
CA VAL A 31 3.80 -8.64 6.55
C VAL A 31 2.41 -8.97 7.08
N VAL A 32 1.76 -8.03 7.78
CA VAL A 32 0.39 -8.17 8.29
C VAL A 32 -0.59 -8.38 7.15
N MET A 33 -0.48 -7.61 6.06
CA MET A 33 -1.33 -7.75 4.89
C MET A 33 -1.16 -9.11 4.20
N LEU A 34 0.08 -9.58 4.02
CA LEU A 34 0.37 -10.91 3.48
C LEU A 34 -0.19 -12.02 4.38
N PHE A 35 0.01 -11.92 5.70
CA PHE A 35 -0.53 -12.88 6.66
C PHE A 35 -2.05 -12.98 6.58
N LEU A 36 -2.74 -11.84 6.58
CA LEU A 36 -4.20 -11.78 6.50
C LEU A 36 -4.72 -12.29 5.16
N HIS A 37 -4.00 -12.02 4.08
CA HIS A 37 -4.33 -12.54 2.76
C HIS A 37 -4.21 -14.07 2.70
N ILE A 38 -3.18 -14.65 3.34
CA ILE A 38 -3.06 -16.12 3.48
C ILE A 38 -4.23 -16.67 4.31
N VAL A 39 -4.54 -16.04 5.45
CA VAL A 39 -5.67 -16.45 6.30
C VAL A 39 -6.97 -16.44 5.51
N GLN A 40 -7.23 -15.37 4.73
CA GLN A 40 -8.41 -15.25 3.87
C GLN A 40 -8.47 -16.37 2.82
N ARG A 41 -7.34 -16.75 2.20
CA ARG A 41 -7.32 -17.88 1.26
C ARG A 41 -7.53 -19.25 1.93
N THR A 42 -7.11 -19.40 3.17
CA THR A 42 -7.27 -20.66 3.90
C THR A 42 -8.65 -20.83 4.54
N LEU A 43 -9.36 -19.74 4.81
CA LEU A 43 -10.69 -19.77 5.42
C LEU A 43 -11.77 -19.83 4.34
N ASP A 44 -12.53 -20.93 4.34
CA ASP A 44 -13.70 -21.11 3.50
C ASP A 44 -14.90 -20.33 4.10
N ILE A 45 -15.00 -19.06 3.73
CA ILE A 45 -16.04 -18.15 4.20
C ILE A 45 -17.45 -18.67 3.83
N GLU A 46 -17.59 -19.32 2.68
CA GLU A 46 -18.88 -19.85 2.22
C GLU A 46 -19.34 -21.02 3.09
N ALA A 47 -18.43 -21.94 3.43
CA ALA A 47 -18.72 -23.03 4.36
C ALA A 47 -19.13 -22.53 5.76
N LEU A 48 -18.49 -21.44 6.23
CA LEU A 48 -18.79 -20.80 7.51
C LEU A 48 -20.15 -20.08 7.52
N LEU A 49 -20.49 -19.37 6.43
CA LEU A 49 -21.78 -18.70 6.28
C LEU A 49 -22.94 -19.70 6.25
N ASN A 50 -22.75 -20.84 5.58
CA ASN A 50 -23.78 -21.88 5.47
C ASN A 50 -24.05 -22.62 6.79
N THR A 51 -23.15 -22.52 7.77
CA THR A 51 -23.30 -23.17 9.09
C THR A 51 -23.46 -22.18 10.24
N ILE A 52 -23.72 -20.89 9.96
CA ILE A 52 -23.65 -19.78 10.92
C ILE A 52 -24.47 -19.98 12.21
N ASN A 53 -25.59 -20.70 12.13
CA ASN A 53 -26.47 -20.98 13.28
C ASN A 53 -25.94 -22.07 14.22
N ASN A 54 -24.98 -22.89 13.77
CA ASN A 54 -24.37 -23.97 14.55
C ASN A 54 -22.88 -23.73 14.83
N GLN A 55 -22.34 -22.58 14.43
CA GLN A 55 -20.93 -22.26 14.59
C GLN A 55 -20.67 -21.55 15.91
N ALA A 56 -19.53 -21.86 16.53
CA ALA A 56 -19.08 -21.20 17.75
C ALA A 56 -18.94 -19.68 17.52
N ILE A 57 -19.21 -18.87 18.55
CA ILE A 57 -19.12 -17.39 18.51
C ILE A 57 -17.79 -16.90 17.91
N ILE A 58 -16.69 -17.64 18.10
CA ILE A 58 -15.37 -17.32 17.56
C ILE A 58 -15.32 -17.29 16.02
N ASN A 59 -16.14 -18.11 15.36
CA ASN A 59 -16.25 -18.17 13.91
C ASN A 59 -17.09 -17.03 13.35
N LEU A 60 -18.04 -16.52 14.15
CA LEU A 60 -18.79 -15.29 13.85
C LEU A 60 -17.90 -14.05 13.90
N PHE A 61 -16.97 -13.99 14.87
CA PHE A 61 -15.94 -12.95 14.90
C PHE A 61 -15.00 -13.02 13.70
N ALA A 62 -14.58 -14.22 13.29
CA ALA A 62 -13.76 -14.40 12.09
C ALA A 62 -14.45 -13.87 10.82
N LEU A 63 -15.76 -14.05 10.71
CA LEU A 63 -16.56 -13.60 9.56
C LEU A 63 -16.66 -12.07 9.43
N ILE A 64 -16.50 -11.33 10.53
CA ILE A 64 -16.47 -9.85 10.53
C ILE A 64 -15.02 -9.35 10.41
N LEU A 65 -14.09 -9.96 11.14
CA LEU A 65 -12.70 -9.53 11.19
C LEU A 65 -11.98 -9.81 9.86
N ILE A 66 -12.22 -10.94 9.19
CA ILE A 66 -11.47 -11.34 7.99
C ILE A 66 -11.76 -10.41 6.80
N PRO A 67 -13.01 -10.08 6.43
CA PRO A 67 -13.27 -9.10 5.36
C PRO A 67 -12.75 -7.70 5.72
N PHE A 68 -12.90 -7.29 6.99
CA PHE A 68 -12.38 -6.02 7.48
C PHE A 68 -10.85 -5.94 7.37
N PHE A 69 -10.16 -7.03 7.68
CA PHE A 69 -8.71 -7.12 7.59
C PHE A 69 -8.19 -7.40 6.17
N GLY A 70 -8.99 -8.01 5.29
CA GLY A 70 -8.74 -8.06 3.86
C GLY A 70 -8.76 -6.67 3.22
N GLY A 71 -9.57 -5.76 3.77
CA GLY A 71 -9.68 -4.34 3.39
C GLY A 71 -8.56 -3.41 3.91
N LEU A 72 -7.45 -3.95 4.45
CA LEU A 72 -6.34 -3.14 5.00
C LEU A 72 -5.59 -2.28 3.96
N ALA A 73 -6.01 -2.30 2.69
CA ALA A 73 -5.59 -1.34 1.66
C ALA A 73 -5.59 0.10 2.18
N GLY A 74 -6.68 0.53 2.85
CA GLY A 74 -6.79 1.88 3.42
C GLY A 74 -5.78 2.14 4.55
N PHE A 75 -5.53 1.15 5.41
CA PHE A 75 -4.53 1.27 6.48
C PHE A 75 -3.10 1.35 5.93
N PHE A 76 -2.78 0.53 4.93
CA PHE A 76 -1.51 0.59 4.22
C PHE A 76 -1.31 1.95 3.54
N LEU A 77 -2.37 2.49 2.94
CA LEU A 77 -2.35 3.82 2.32
C LEU A 77 -2.02 4.91 3.34
N ILE A 78 -2.62 4.89 4.54
CA ILE A 78 -2.34 5.87 5.61
C ILE A 78 -0.89 5.75 6.11
N ILE A 79 -0.40 4.54 6.38
CA ILE A 79 0.99 4.34 6.82
C ILE A 79 1.97 4.79 5.74
N SER A 80 1.71 4.40 4.49
CA SER A 80 2.50 4.79 3.33
C SER A 80 2.50 6.30 3.15
N ALA A 81 1.35 6.95 3.31
CA ALA A 81 1.18 8.41 3.27
C ALA A 81 1.99 9.12 4.34
N ALA A 82 1.87 8.69 5.59
CA ALA A 82 2.60 9.26 6.72
C ALA A 82 4.12 9.12 6.51
N SER A 83 4.59 7.93 6.10
CA SER A 83 6.00 7.68 5.82
C SER A 83 6.51 8.53 4.64
N ASN A 84 5.76 8.61 3.55
CA ASN A 84 6.13 9.44 2.40
C ASN A 84 6.11 10.94 2.74
N MET A 85 5.17 11.40 3.58
CA MET A 85 5.12 12.82 4.00
C MET A 85 6.39 13.18 4.76
N VAL A 86 6.81 12.33 5.70
CA VAL A 86 8.03 12.55 6.49
C VAL A 86 9.28 12.54 5.59
N SER A 87 9.34 11.59 4.65
CA SER A 87 10.42 11.51 3.65
C SER A 87 10.46 12.76 2.76
N MET A 88 9.31 13.20 2.26
CA MET A 88 9.20 14.36 1.38
C MET A 88 9.56 15.66 2.13
N TYR A 89 9.04 15.86 3.34
CA TYR A 89 9.41 16.99 4.20
C TYR A 89 10.93 17.12 4.35
N LYS A 90 11.62 15.99 4.59
CA LYS A 90 13.08 15.94 4.70
C LYS A 90 13.78 16.27 3.39
N ASN A 91 13.34 15.67 2.28
CA ASN A 91 13.96 15.88 0.98
C ASN A 91 13.77 17.32 0.48
N LEU A 92 12.61 17.92 0.73
CA LEU A 92 12.32 19.32 0.44
C LEU A 92 13.18 20.25 1.31
N ARG A 93 13.38 19.94 2.60
CA ARG A 93 14.34 20.68 3.45
C ARG A 93 15.79 20.57 2.98
N LYS A 94 16.14 19.51 2.27
CA LYS A 94 17.45 19.33 1.61
C LYS A 94 17.53 20.00 0.23
N GLY A 95 16.51 20.75 -0.19
CA GLY A 95 16.47 21.44 -1.48
C GLY A 95 16.19 20.54 -2.69
N LYS A 96 15.74 19.29 -2.49
CA LYS A 96 15.34 18.44 -3.62
C LYS A 96 14.04 18.96 -4.23
N SER A 97 13.95 18.93 -5.56
CA SER A 97 12.71 19.28 -6.27
C SER A 97 11.57 18.30 -5.95
N VAL A 98 10.34 18.80 -5.82
CA VAL A 98 9.12 17.99 -5.68
C VAL A 98 9.01 16.96 -6.82
N GLY A 99 9.22 17.40 -8.07
CA GLY A 99 9.07 16.55 -9.25
C GLY A 99 9.93 15.28 -9.23
N SER A 100 11.22 15.40 -8.86
CA SER A 100 12.11 14.26 -8.72
C SER A 100 11.62 13.23 -7.69
N LEU A 101 11.01 13.69 -6.59
CA LEU A 101 10.47 12.81 -5.55
C LEU A 101 9.22 12.07 -6.04
N VAL A 102 8.33 12.78 -6.72
CA VAL A 102 7.09 12.22 -7.29
C VAL A 102 7.42 11.19 -8.36
N ILE A 103 8.31 11.52 -9.30
CA ILE A 103 8.73 10.59 -10.38
C ILE A 103 9.29 9.30 -9.78
N LYS A 104 10.15 9.40 -8.75
CA LYS A 104 10.69 8.21 -8.10
C LYS A 104 9.60 7.31 -7.51
N GLN A 105 8.56 7.88 -6.90
CA GLN A 105 7.47 7.12 -6.29
C GLN A 105 6.52 6.54 -7.35
N VAL A 106 6.13 7.34 -8.34
CA VAL A 106 5.22 6.91 -9.41
C VAL A 106 5.90 5.82 -10.25
N VAL A 107 7.13 6.04 -10.72
CA VAL A 107 7.87 5.03 -11.51
C VAL A 107 8.13 3.77 -10.68
N GLY A 108 8.55 3.92 -9.42
CA GLY A 108 8.76 2.76 -8.54
C GLY A 108 7.48 1.96 -8.30
N GLY A 109 6.35 2.64 -8.09
CA GLY A 109 5.04 2.03 -7.94
C GLY A 109 4.53 1.39 -9.24
N SER A 110 4.73 2.03 -10.39
CA SER A 110 4.36 1.48 -11.70
C SER A 110 5.18 0.23 -12.05
N LEU A 111 6.49 0.23 -11.77
CA LEU A 111 7.33 -0.96 -11.93
C LEU A 111 6.84 -2.10 -11.04
N LEU A 112 6.49 -1.80 -9.79
CA LEU A 112 5.92 -2.79 -8.88
C LEU A 112 4.56 -3.32 -9.36
N LEU A 113 3.73 -2.45 -9.95
CA LEU A 113 2.43 -2.85 -10.51
C LEU A 113 2.60 -3.81 -11.68
N VAL A 114 3.48 -3.48 -12.63
CA VAL A 114 3.79 -4.37 -13.77
C VAL A 114 4.36 -5.70 -13.28
N PHE A 115 5.24 -5.66 -12.28
CA PHE A 115 5.77 -6.86 -11.66
C PHE A 115 4.68 -7.72 -11.01
N ALA A 116 3.73 -7.10 -10.31
CA ALA A 116 2.58 -7.80 -9.72
C ALA A 116 1.70 -8.48 -10.80
N MET A 117 1.42 -7.76 -11.88
CA MET A 117 0.63 -8.26 -13.01
C MET A 117 1.32 -9.45 -13.69
N LEU A 118 2.63 -9.40 -13.88
CA LEU A 118 3.40 -10.51 -14.44
C LEU A 118 3.45 -11.72 -13.52
N ILE A 119 3.63 -11.51 -12.21
CA ILE A 119 3.61 -12.62 -11.25
C ILE A 119 2.24 -13.28 -11.24
N GLU A 120 1.15 -12.52 -11.06
CA GLU A 120 -0.17 -13.13 -10.93
C GLU A 120 -0.73 -13.68 -12.24
N GLY A 121 -0.48 -12.98 -13.36
CA GLY A 121 -0.97 -13.38 -14.68
C GLY A 121 -0.15 -14.51 -15.30
N LEU A 122 1.18 -14.46 -15.21
CA LEU A 122 2.05 -15.36 -15.96
C LEU A 122 2.64 -16.49 -15.11
N ILE A 123 3.30 -16.15 -14.00
CA ILE A 123 4.17 -17.09 -13.26
C ILE A 123 3.43 -17.81 -12.12
N GLY A 124 2.46 -17.14 -11.51
CA GLY A 124 1.80 -17.56 -10.29
C GLY A 124 1.10 -18.90 -10.43
N TYR A 125 0.81 -19.53 -9.30
CA TYR A 125 0.09 -20.81 -9.26
C TYR A 125 -1.22 -20.77 -10.07
N GLN A 126 -1.92 -19.63 -10.01
CA GLN A 126 -3.17 -19.37 -10.74
C GLN A 126 -2.95 -18.74 -12.13
N GLY A 127 -1.72 -18.39 -12.48
CA GLY A 127 -1.35 -17.78 -13.75
C GLY A 127 -1.11 -18.82 -14.85
N LEU A 128 -0.74 -18.34 -16.03
CA LEU A 128 -0.60 -19.16 -17.25
C LEU A 128 0.30 -20.39 -17.05
N ILE A 129 1.49 -20.20 -16.46
CA ILE A 129 2.45 -21.28 -16.22
C ILE A 129 1.92 -22.28 -15.19
N GLY A 130 1.28 -21.77 -14.12
CA GLY A 130 0.71 -22.62 -13.07
C GLY A 130 -0.49 -23.43 -13.54
N VAL A 131 -1.28 -22.91 -14.50
CA VAL A 131 -2.36 -23.67 -15.15
C VAL A 131 -1.79 -24.70 -16.12
N PHE A 132 -0.84 -24.30 -16.98
CA PHE A 132 -0.16 -25.22 -17.89
C PHE A 132 0.46 -26.43 -17.15
N ALA A 133 1.12 -26.19 -16.01
CA ALA A 133 1.71 -27.24 -15.20
C ALA A 133 0.67 -28.18 -14.56
N ARG A 134 -0.56 -27.71 -14.32
CA ARG A 134 -1.66 -28.52 -13.78
C ARG A 134 -2.43 -29.27 -14.86
N SER A 135 -2.43 -28.74 -16.08
CA SER A 135 -3.13 -29.28 -17.25
C SER A 135 -2.18 -30.03 -18.19
N LEU A 136 -1.13 -30.68 -17.67
CA LEU A 136 -0.19 -31.46 -18.50
C LEU A 136 -0.88 -32.61 -19.24
N ASP A 137 -2.01 -33.10 -18.72
CA ASP A 137 -2.82 -34.15 -19.34
C ASP A 137 -3.71 -33.63 -20.50
N ASP A 138 -3.98 -32.31 -20.55
CA ASP A 138 -4.64 -31.64 -21.68
C ASP A 138 -4.08 -30.21 -21.87
N PRO A 139 -2.94 -30.06 -22.56
CA PRO A 139 -2.25 -28.77 -22.70
C PRO A 139 -3.05 -27.73 -23.51
N LEU A 140 -3.99 -28.18 -24.34
CA LEU A 140 -4.83 -27.31 -25.19
C LEU A 140 -5.95 -26.63 -24.40
N ALA A 141 -6.26 -27.09 -23.18
CA ALA A 141 -7.15 -26.41 -22.25
C ALA A 141 -6.53 -25.14 -21.62
N THR A 142 -5.27 -24.83 -21.91
CA THR A 142 -4.59 -23.63 -21.41
C THR A 142 -5.10 -22.39 -22.15
N GLU A 143 -6.18 -21.79 -21.65
CA GLU A 143 -6.73 -20.57 -22.23
C GLU A 143 -5.99 -19.31 -21.78
N TRP A 144 -5.58 -18.48 -22.76
CA TRP A 144 -5.02 -17.15 -22.53
C TRP A 144 -5.96 -16.20 -21.79
N THR A 145 -7.26 -16.52 -21.77
CA THR A 145 -8.30 -15.80 -21.02
C THR A 145 -8.00 -15.79 -19.52
N VAL A 146 -7.41 -16.87 -18.97
CA VAL A 146 -7.04 -16.96 -17.55
C VAL A 146 -5.95 -15.95 -17.21
N MET A 147 -4.95 -15.79 -18.09
CA MET A 147 -3.88 -14.80 -17.92
C MET A 147 -4.46 -13.38 -17.90
N LEU A 148 -5.34 -13.03 -18.85
CA LEU A 148 -5.93 -11.70 -18.95
C LEU A 148 -6.86 -11.37 -17.77
N TRP A 149 -7.61 -12.36 -17.29
CA TRP A 149 -8.45 -12.20 -16.10
C TRP A 149 -7.59 -12.01 -14.85
N ARG A 150 -6.55 -12.85 -14.66
CA ARG A 150 -5.62 -12.74 -13.53
C ARG A 150 -4.77 -11.48 -13.56
N TRP A 151 -4.45 -10.97 -14.73
CA TRP A 151 -3.77 -9.68 -14.92
C TRP A 151 -4.55 -8.51 -14.30
N ASN A 152 -5.88 -8.62 -14.27
CA ASN A 152 -6.77 -7.62 -13.66
C ASN A 152 -7.24 -8.00 -12.25
N PHE A 153 -6.80 -9.15 -11.72
CA PHE A 153 -7.20 -9.59 -10.39
C PHE A 153 -6.42 -8.85 -9.32
N PHE A 154 -7.13 -8.12 -8.47
CA PHE A 154 -6.54 -7.19 -7.51
C PHE A 154 -6.02 -7.91 -6.27
N GLU A 155 -4.78 -8.38 -6.35
CA GLU A 155 -4.09 -9.01 -5.22
C GLU A 155 -3.33 -8.00 -4.35
N THR A 156 -2.85 -8.46 -3.20
CA THR A 156 -2.13 -7.66 -2.20
C THR A 156 -1.02 -6.77 -2.79
N ILE A 157 -0.21 -7.29 -3.72
CA ILE A 157 0.91 -6.53 -4.33
C ILE A 157 0.38 -5.40 -5.23
N HIS A 158 -0.72 -5.62 -5.96
CA HIS A 158 -1.37 -4.59 -6.78
C HIS A 158 -1.82 -3.43 -5.91
N THR A 159 -2.47 -3.74 -4.78
CA THR A 159 -2.90 -2.74 -3.81
C THR A 159 -1.72 -1.92 -3.27
N ILE A 160 -0.60 -2.58 -2.92
CA ILE A 160 0.61 -1.89 -2.47
C ILE A 160 1.14 -0.95 -3.57
N ALA A 161 1.20 -1.41 -4.81
CA ALA A 161 1.68 -0.63 -5.94
C ALA A 161 0.80 0.60 -6.19
N TRP A 162 -0.52 0.43 -6.25
CA TRP A 162 -1.47 1.54 -6.37
C TRP A 162 -1.39 2.51 -5.20
N CYS A 163 -1.24 2.02 -3.98
CA CYS A 163 -1.05 2.89 -2.82
C CYS A 163 0.20 3.76 -2.96
N ILE A 164 1.31 3.23 -3.47
CA ILE A 164 2.53 4.01 -3.71
C ILE A 164 2.31 5.06 -4.81
N ILE A 165 1.67 4.68 -5.92
CA ILE A 165 1.41 5.58 -7.06
C ILE A 165 0.48 6.72 -6.64
N ILE A 166 -0.69 6.40 -6.09
CA ILE A 166 -1.70 7.38 -5.67
C ILE A 166 -1.12 8.32 -4.62
N ASN A 167 -0.42 7.77 -3.63
CA ASN A 167 0.22 8.57 -2.60
C ASN A 167 1.26 9.53 -3.21
N GLY A 168 2.11 9.06 -4.14
CA GLY A 168 3.07 9.92 -4.82
C GLY A 168 2.42 11.06 -5.62
N CYS A 169 1.32 10.76 -6.32
CA CYS A 169 0.55 11.78 -7.04
C CYS A 169 -0.08 12.81 -6.11
N VAL A 170 -0.84 12.36 -5.10
CA VAL A 170 -1.53 13.23 -4.13
C VAL A 170 -0.54 14.13 -3.40
N GLN A 171 0.55 13.53 -2.91
CA GLN A 171 1.55 14.25 -2.14
C GLN A 171 2.37 15.21 -3.02
N GLY A 172 2.59 14.84 -4.28
CA GLY A 172 3.14 15.72 -5.30
C GLY A 172 2.28 16.96 -5.51
N LEU A 173 0.99 16.76 -5.79
CA LEU A 173 0.01 17.85 -5.95
C LEU A 173 -0.06 18.77 -4.72
N LEU A 174 -0.04 18.20 -3.52
CA LEU A 174 -0.01 18.99 -2.28
C LEU A 174 1.30 19.78 -2.11
N SER A 175 2.41 19.23 -2.58
CA SER A 175 3.72 19.87 -2.44
C SER A 175 3.94 21.00 -3.44
N LEU A 176 3.31 20.95 -4.62
CA LEU A 176 3.37 22.04 -5.62
C LEU A 176 2.85 23.37 -5.06
N ASN A 177 1.81 23.33 -4.23
CA ASN A 177 1.20 24.51 -3.62
C ASN A 177 1.81 24.89 -2.26
N GLY A 178 2.95 24.30 -1.87
CA GLY A 178 3.55 24.52 -0.55
C GLY A 178 2.73 23.96 0.63
N ASN A 179 1.63 23.24 0.35
CA ASN A 179 0.71 22.70 1.35
C ASN A 179 1.29 21.52 2.14
N TRP A 180 2.49 21.03 1.79
CA TRP A 180 3.23 20.04 2.57
C TRP A 180 3.50 20.48 4.02
N LYS A 181 3.41 21.79 4.31
CA LYS A 181 3.52 22.34 5.67
C LYS A 181 2.22 22.23 6.49
N ASN A 182 1.07 22.01 5.85
CA ASN A 182 -0.23 21.98 6.50
C ASN A 182 -0.65 20.53 6.83
N THR A 183 -0.16 20.03 7.96
CA THR A 183 -0.43 18.66 8.43
C THR A 183 -1.92 18.37 8.59
N LYS A 184 -2.74 19.35 9.00
CA LYS A 184 -4.19 19.17 9.18
C LYS A 184 -4.88 18.84 7.85
N LYS A 185 -4.62 19.64 6.82
CA LYS A 185 -5.17 19.42 5.48
C LYS A 185 -4.74 18.07 4.92
N LEU A 186 -3.50 17.67 5.20
CA LEU A 186 -2.95 16.41 4.74
C LEU A 186 -3.62 15.21 5.42
N ILE A 187 -3.81 15.24 6.74
CA ILE A 187 -4.55 14.21 7.48
C ILE A 187 -5.98 14.07 6.94
N VAL A 188 -6.69 15.18 6.69
CA VAL A 188 -8.07 15.14 6.15
C VAL A 188 -8.11 14.50 4.77
N ILE A 189 -7.18 14.86 3.87
CA ILE A 189 -7.15 14.31 2.51
C ILE A 189 -6.87 12.81 2.53
N TYR A 190 -5.89 12.36 3.31
CA TYR A 190 -5.61 10.92 3.42
C TYR A 190 -6.70 10.16 4.17
N GLY A 191 -7.39 10.79 5.13
CA GLY A 191 -8.56 10.21 5.78
C GLY A 191 -9.69 9.97 4.80
N ILE A 192 -10.04 10.99 3.98
CA ILE A 192 -11.05 10.85 2.92
C ILE A 192 -10.63 9.77 1.92
N LEU A 193 -9.37 9.77 1.50
CA LEU A 193 -8.88 8.83 0.51
C LEU A 193 -8.87 7.38 1.05
N ALA A 194 -8.58 7.19 2.33
CA ALA A 194 -8.72 5.89 2.98
C ALA A 194 -10.18 5.42 3.06
N VAL A 195 -11.12 6.31 3.36
CA VAL A 195 -12.57 5.98 3.36
C VAL A 195 -13.02 5.57 1.95
N ILE A 196 -12.60 6.30 0.92
CA ILE A 196 -12.91 5.96 -0.48
C ILE A 196 -12.36 4.59 -0.84
N VAL A 197 -11.10 4.30 -0.49
CA VAL A 197 -10.46 3.00 -0.79
C VAL A 197 -11.09 1.83 -0.04
N VAL A 198 -11.64 2.05 1.15
CA VAL A 198 -12.34 1.01 1.92
C VAL A 198 -13.78 0.80 1.44
N ALA A 199 -14.40 1.85 0.88
CA ALA A 199 -15.78 1.78 0.39
C ALA A 199 -15.92 1.20 -1.02
N LEU A 200 -14.83 1.17 -1.80
CA LEU A 200 -14.73 0.57 -3.13
C LEU A 200 -14.25 -0.88 -3.03
#